data_AF-A0A9W9BQD8-F1
#
_entry.id   AF-A0A9W9BQD8-F1
#
_cell.length_a   1.000
_cell.length_b   1.000
_cell.length_c   1.000
_cell.angle_alpha   90.00
_cell.angle_beta   90.00
_cell.angle_gamma   90.00
#
_symmetry.space_group_name_H-M   'P 1'
#
loop_
_entity.id
_entity.type
_entity.pdbx_description
1 polymer ?
#
loop_
_entity_poly.entity_id
_entity_poly.type
_entity_poly.pdbx_seq_one_letter_code
_entity_poly.pdbx_strand_id
1 'polypeptide(L)'
;MELWLEAMDFSHVHTLSIKEHGHPKPKGDALLRRLPLALVSLRSLTIGGRWVDWRTELERWEAESGPLPKQKLKSPRPPRALAFIMALPASSLTNLTWIESATVDADVFDAVLRHHGPSMEQLKWTNSEVEGDPRPTLSTEQLQNLGKWAPELADLTIDLNRDQEEWPREKLKTLGRSLPKLKNLAIHLNLEAVNGPNETAHPVGHYELPSAPQSLALPLLDAEGAREMFLVLQESQPSDELETVLFREGDWNDLGDLSARSHEDWSEGLRSWARCTILGQDGDRLKDGPRCYAEYNIEYERFKEGRQGENLY
;
A
#
# COMPACT_ATOMS: atom_id res chain seq x y z
N MET A 1 7.42 -25.77 13.15
CA MET A 1 8.55 -24.86 12.82
C MET A 1 9.85 -25.29 13.49
N GLU A 2 9.86 -25.56 14.80
CA GLU A 2 11.10 -25.95 15.52
C GLU A 2 11.82 -27.13 14.90
N LEU A 3 11.11 -28.23 14.64
CA LEU A 3 11.68 -29.42 13.97
C LEU A 3 12.30 -29.10 12.61
N TRP A 4 11.73 -28.15 11.87
CA TRP A 4 12.28 -27.73 10.58
C TRP A 4 13.56 -26.91 10.74
N LEU A 5 13.62 -26.02 11.73
CA LEU A 5 14.83 -25.25 12.04
C LEU A 5 16.00 -26.12 12.50
N GLU A 6 15.72 -27.30 13.05
CA GLU A 6 16.73 -28.29 13.44
C GLU A 6 17.14 -29.19 12.28
N ALA A 7 16.22 -29.47 11.35
CA ALA A 7 16.43 -30.44 10.28
C ALA A 7 16.86 -29.80 8.93
N MET A 8 16.65 -28.50 8.74
CA MET A 8 16.93 -27.80 7.49
C MET A 8 17.96 -26.71 7.65
N ASP A 9 18.78 -26.54 6.60
CA ASP A 9 19.61 -25.37 6.43
C ASP A 9 18.85 -24.28 5.66
N PHE A 10 18.52 -23.19 6.35
CA PHE A 10 17.84 -22.02 5.78
C PHE A 10 18.81 -20.99 5.18
N SER A 11 20.12 -21.23 5.27
CA SER A 11 21.15 -20.28 4.81
C SER A 11 21.12 -20.05 3.30
N HIS A 12 20.48 -20.92 2.53
CA HIS A 12 20.34 -20.81 1.07
C HIS A 12 19.00 -20.18 0.62
N VAL A 13 18.13 -19.78 1.55
CA VAL A 13 16.86 -19.13 1.22
C VAL A 13 17.09 -17.65 0.93
N HIS A 14 16.85 -17.25 -0.32
CA HIS A 14 17.02 -15.86 -0.78
C HIS A 14 15.71 -15.09 -0.86
N THR A 15 14.59 -15.80 -0.98
CA THR A 15 13.24 -15.24 -1.09
C THR A 15 12.30 -15.97 -0.15
N LEU A 16 11.48 -15.20 0.58
CA LEU A 16 10.47 -15.74 1.49
C LEU A 16 9.18 -14.93 1.38
N SER A 17 8.06 -15.63 1.27
CA SER A 17 6.72 -15.04 1.33
C SER A 17 5.97 -15.64 2.52
N ILE A 18 5.38 -14.79 3.36
CA ILE A 18 4.59 -15.21 4.51
C ILE A 18 3.22 -14.55 4.46
N LYS A 19 2.17 -15.36 4.43
CA LYS A 19 0.79 -14.91 4.58
C LYS A 19 0.35 -15.01 6.04
N GLU A 20 -0.34 -13.99 6.55
CA GLU A 20 -1.21 -14.15 7.69
C GLU A 20 -2.40 -15.06 7.32
N HIS A 21 -2.38 -16.31 7.78
CA HIS A 21 -3.59 -17.13 7.78
C HIS A 21 -4.44 -16.85 9.02
N GLY A 22 -5.76 -16.78 8.80
CA GLY A 22 -6.77 -16.67 9.83
C GLY A 22 -6.76 -17.90 10.73
N HIS A 23 -6.01 -17.82 11.82
CA HIS A 23 -5.89 -18.78 12.92
C HIS A 23 -5.43 -20.22 12.58
N PRO A 24 -4.63 -20.85 13.47
CA PRO A 24 -4.00 -20.25 14.64
C PRO A 24 -2.76 -19.46 14.23
N LYS A 25 -2.64 -18.24 14.74
CA LYS A 25 -1.43 -17.42 14.56
C LYS A 25 -0.21 -18.18 15.08
N PRO A 26 0.94 -18.11 14.39
CA PRO A 26 2.14 -18.78 14.86
C PRO A 26 2.47 -18.34 16.30
N LYS A 27 2.50 -19.33 17.19
CA LYS A 27 2.88 -19.19 18.60
C LYS A 27 4.35 -19.60 18.77
N GLY A 28 5.02 -18.99 19.74
CA GLY A 28 6.40 -19.32 20.12
C GLY A 28 7.49 -18.56 19.36
N ASP A 29 8.71 -18.67 19.88
CA ASP A 29 9.89 -17.92 19.42
C ASP A 29 10.47 -18.46 18.09
N ALA A 30 10.07 -19.68 17.69
CA ALA A 30 10.61 -20.35 16.52
C ALA A 30 10.43 -19.54 15.23
N LEU A 31 9.20 -19.10 14.93
CA LEU A 31 8.94 -18.32 13.72
C LEU A 31 9.43 -16.87 13.87
N LEU A 32 9.14 -16.20 14.99
CA LEU A 32 9.35 -14.76 15.12
C LEU A 32 10.78 -14.36 15.48
N ARG A 33 11.56 -15.27 16.08
CA ARG A 33 12.92 -14.96 16.56
C ARG A 33 13.98 -15.88 15.96
N ARG A 34 13.75 -17.19 15.93
CA ARG A 34 14.79 -18.15 15.47
C ARG A 34 14.90 -18.23 13.94
N LEU A 35 13.78 -18.27 13.23
CA LEU A 35 13.77 -18.36 11.77
C LEU A 35 14.49 -17.16 11.10
N PRO A 36 14.22 -15.89 11.47
CA PRO A 36 14.94 -14.75 10.91
C PRO A 36 16.47 -14.88 11.03
N LEU A 37 16.96 -15.39 12.16
CA LEU A 37 18.39 -15.58 12.40
C LEU A 37 19.01 -16.69 11.53
N ALA A 38 18.21 -17.66 11.08
CA ALA A 38 18.67 -18.73 10.19
C ALA A 38 18.64 -18.31 8.70
N LEU A 39 17.92 -17.24 8.36
CA LEU A 39 17.72 -16.72 6.99
C LEU A 39 18.83 -15.75 6.57
N VAL A 40 20.10 -16.15 6.73
CA VAL A 40 21.27 -15.25 6.55
C VAL A 40 21.47 -14.75 5.11
N SER A 41 20.97 -15.49 4.11
CA SER A 41 21.05 -15.09 2.69
C SER A 41 19.76 -14.50 2.14
N LEU A 42 18.76 -14.25 2.99
CA LEU A 42 17.50 -13.66 2.54
C LEU A 42 17.75 -12.25 2.01
N ARG A 43 17.18 -11.97 0.84
CA ARG A 43 17.23 -10.66 0.16
C ARG A 43 15.84 -10.12 -0.16
N SER A 44 14.88 -11.00 -0.41
CA SER A 44 13.51 -10.63 -0.76
C SER A 44 12.51 -11.17 0.25
N LEU A 45 11.74 -10.28 0.86
CA LEU A 45 10.71 -10.64 1.83
C LEU A 45 9.35 -10.08 1.40
N THR A 46 8.34 -10.96 1.38
CA THR A 46 6.95 -10.59 1.17
C THR A 46 6.12 -10.98 2.39
N ILE A 47 5.41 -10.03 2.98
CA ILE A 47 4.51 -10.23 4.11
C ILE A 47 3.11 -9.78 3.70
N GLY A 48 2.14 -10.67 3.88
CA GLY A 48 0.72 -10.36 3.77
C GLY A 48 0.05 -10.37 5.13
N GLY A 49 -0.81 -9.39 5.37
CA GLY A 49 -1.67 -9.30 6.55
C GLY A 49 -1.20 -8.28 7.59
N ARG A 50 -2.12 -7.97 8.51
CA ARG A 50 -1.96 -6.97 9.56
C ARG A 50 -1.13 -7.50 10.73
N TRP A 51 -1.13 -8.82 10.95
CA TRP A 51 -0.42 -9.50 12.04
C TRP A 51 -0.76 -8.91 13.44
N VAL A 52 -1.98 -8.42 13.60
CA VAL A 52 -2.51 -7.81 14.85
C VAL A 52 -3.18 -8.89 15.69
N ASP A 53 -2.91 -8.99 16.99
CA ASP A 53 -3.65 -9.90 17.87
C ASP A 53 -5.03 -9.35 18.24
N TRP A 54 -6.02 -9.54 17.35
CA TRP A 54 -7.38 -9.05 17.56
C TRP A 54 -8.02 -9.52 18.87
N ARG A 55 -7.61 -10.68 19.42
CA ARG A 55 -8.20 -11.17 20.67
C ARG A 55 -7.71 -10.34 21.85
N THR A 56 -6.41 -10.04 21.89
CA THR A 56 -5.84 -9.11 22.87
C THR A 56 -6.34 -7.67 22.67
N GLU A 57 -6.64 -7.29 21.43
CA GLU A 57 -7.22 -5.98 21.12
C GLU A 57 -8.67 -5.89 21.58
N LEU A 58 -9.47 -6.93 21.33
CA LEU A 58 -10.87 -7.04 21.76
C LEU A 58 -10.99 -7.11 23.29
N GLU A 59 -10.21 -7.95 23.96
CA GLU A 59 -10.19 -8.05 25.43
C GLU A 59 -9.82 -6.71 26.10
N ARG A 60 -9.04 -5.85 25.42
CA ARG A 60 -8.74 -4.49 25.88
C ARG A 60 -9.87 -3.52 25.59
N TRP A 61 -10.43 -3.56 24.38
CA TRP A 61 -11.61 -2.77 24.00
C TRP A 61 -12.78 -2.98 24.97
N GLU A 62 -12.97 -4.20 25.44
CA GLU A 62 -13.98 -4.55 26.44
C GLU A 62 -13.62 -4.07 27.86
N ALA A 63 -12.34 -3.79 28.14
CA ALA A 63 -11.85 -3.36 29.45
C ALA A 63 -11.74 -1.82 29.61
N GLU A 64 -11.80 -1.05 28.53
CA GLU A 64 -11.77 0.42 28.58
C GLU A 64 -13.10 1.01 29.07
N SER A 65 -13.05 1.83 30.12
CA SER A 65 -14.25 2.49 30.69
C SER A 65 -14.52 3.80 29.97
N GLY A 66 -15.55 3.84 29.11
CA GLY A 66 -16.00 5.07 28.44
C GLY A 66 -16.81 4.79 27.17
N PRO A 67 -17.48 5.80 26.58
CA PRO A 67 -18.08 5.65 25.27
C PRO A 67 -16.99 5.36 24.23
N LEU A 68 -17.20 4.31 23.44
CA LEU A 68 -16.25 3.84 22.42
C LEU A 68 -15.80 5.00 21.51
N PRO A 69 -14.49 5.20 21.29
CA PRO A 69 -14.02 6.15 20.29
C PRO A 69 -14.60 5.77 18.93
N LYS A 70 -15.31 6.70 18.27
CA LYS A 70 -15.80 6.49 16.89
C LYS A 70 -14.67 6.31 15.87
N GLN A 71 -13.42 6.58 16.25
CA GLN A 71 -12.26 6.28 15.42
C GLN A 71 -11.95 4.78 15.52
N LYS A 72 -12.40 4.04 14.50
CA LYS A 72 -12.06 2.63 14.29
C LYS A 72 -10.53 2.47 14.39
N LEU A 73 -10.11 1.66 15.36
CA LEU A 73 -8.88 0.86 15.41
C LEU A 73 -7.58 1.52 14.87
N LYS A 74 -7.11 2.64 15.44
CA LYS A 74 -5.66 2.85 15.51
C LYS A 74 -5.09 1.77 16.41
N SER A 75 -4.52 0.71 15.85
CA SER A 75 -3.89 -0.36 16.63
C SER A 75 -2.73 0.25 17.43
N PRO A 76 -2.80 0.33 18.78
CA PRO A 76 -1.82 1.03 19.59
C PRO A 76 -0.52 0.22 19.77
N ARG A 77 -0.36 -0.89 19.04
CA ARG A 77 0.83 -1.75 19.09
C ARG A 77 1.33 -2.05 17.69
N PRO A 78 2.67 -2.11 17.51
CA PRO A 78 3.28 -2.61 16.29
C PRO A 78 2.78 -4.02 15.92
N PRO A 79 2.57 -4.29 14.62
CA PRO A 79 2.31 -5.64 14.11
C PRO A 79 3.36 -6.66 14.56
N ARG A 80 2.96 -7.91 14.80
CA ARG A 80 3.94 -8.98 15.15
C ARG A 80 4.94 -9.24 14.03
N ALA A 81 4.58 -8.94 12.78
CA ALA A 81 5.47 -8.97 11.63
C ALA A 81 6.70 -8.06 11.81
N LEU A 82 6.57 -6.93 12.52
CA LEU A 82 7.70 -6.05 12.80
C LEU A 82 8.83 -6.81 13.51
N ALA A 83 8.51 -7.62 14.52
CA ALA A 83 9.52 -8.39 15.26
C ALA A 83 10.27 -9.38 14.35
N PHE A 84 9.58 -9.98 13.38
CA PHE A 84 10.20 -10.86 12.40
C PHE A 84 11.15 -10.08 11.47
N ILE A 85 10.68 -8.96 10.90
CA ILE A 85 11.45 -8.14 9.96
C ILE A 85 12.71 -7.59 10.63
N MET A 86 12.59 -7.10 11.86
CA MET A 86 13.70 -6.50 12.61
C MET A 86 14.71 -7.53 13.12
N ALA A 87 14.33 -8.81 13.23
CA ALA A 87 15.22 -9.88 13.63
C ALA A 87 16.12 -10.38 12.48
N LEU A 88 15.82 -10.02 11.24
CA LEU A 88 16.72 -10.26 10.11
C LEU A 88 17.98 -9.38 10.23
N PRO A 89 19.14 -9.83 9.71
CA PRO A 89 20.36 -9.03 9.73
C PRO A 89 20.12 -7.64 9.11
N ALA A 90 20.67 -6.59 9.71
CA ALA A 90 20.49 -5.22 9.21
C ALA A 90 21.00 -5.11 7.76
N SER A 91 20.27 -4.36 6.93
CA SER A 91 20.59 -4.16 5.51
C SER A 91 20.79 -5.49 4.73
N SER A 92 20.05 -6.53 5.11
CA SER A 92 20.03 -7.79 4.36
C SER A 92 18.99 -7.79 3.24
N LEU A 93 17.90 -7.04 3.39
CA LEU A 93 16.83 -7.01 2.39
C LEU A 93 17.14 -6.00 1.28
N THR A 94 17.03 -6.45 0.04
CA THR A 94 16.98 -5.59 -1.15
C THR A 94 15.54 -5.32 -1.56
N ASN A 95 14.64 -6.28 -1.32
CA ASN A 95 13.24 -6.19 -1.69
C ASN A 95 12.35 -6.45 -0.48
N LEU A 96 11.45 -5.52 -0.18
CA LEU A 96 10.43 -5.69 0.84
C LEU A 96 9.05 -5.39 0.26
N THR A 97 8.15 -6.34 0.40
CA THR A 97 6.72 -6.16 0.13
C THR A 97 5.93 -6.41 1.41
N TRP A 98 5.17 -5.42 1.87
CA TRP A 98 4.20 -5.56 2.94
C TRP A 98 2.82 -5.13 2.45
N ILE A 99 1.94 -6.12 2.29
CA ILE A 99 0.54 -5.95 1.89
C ILE A 99 -0.31 -6.10 3.16
N GLU A 100 -1.30 -5.23 3.34
CA GLU A 100 -2.13 -5.17 4.54
C GLU A 100 -1.35 -4.86 5.82
N SER A 101 -0.36 -3.95 5.77
CA SER A 101 0.37 -3.51 6.97
C SER A 101 -0.52 -2.92 8.08
N ALA A 102 -1.67 -2.36 7.70
CA ALA A 102 -2.57 -1.51 8.47
C ALA A 102 -1.96 -0.24 9.09
N THR A 103 -0.67 0.04 8.88
CA THR A 103 -0.02 1.19 9.48
C THR A 103 1.18 1.66 8.67
N VAL A 104 1.45 2.96 8.80
CA VAL A 104 2.71 3.60 8.40
C VAL A 104 3.32 4.38 9.57
N ASP A 105 2.95 4.06 10.81
CA ASP A 105 3.43 4.75 12.00
C ASP A 105 4.96 4.67 12.11
N ALA A 106 5.57 5.70 12.70
CA ALA A 106 7.03 5.84 12.72
C ALA A 106 7.75 4.71 13.48
N ASP A 107 7.10 4.11 14.48
CA ASP A 107 7.65 2.96 15.22
C ASP A 107 7.63 1.65 14.41
N VAL A 108 6.94 1.63 13.26
CA VAL A 108 6.89 0.51 12.32
C VAL A 108 7.60 0.85 11.01
N PHE A 109 7.09 1.82 10.25
CA PHE A 109 7.61 2.18 8.93
C PHE A 109 9.04 2.70 9.01
N ASP A 110 9.28 3.77 9.78
CA ASP A 110 10.62 4.36 9.87
C ASP A 110 11.61 3.38 10.50
N ALA A 111 11.17 2.56 11.47
CA ALA A 111 12.01 1.55 12.10
C ALA A 111 12.51 0.51 11.09
N VAL A 112 11.62 -0.02 10.25
CA VAL A 112 11.98 -0.97 9.19
C VAL A 112 12.92 -0.33 8.16
N LEU A 113 12.61 0.89 7.72
CA LEU A 113 13.41 1.58 6.72
C LEU A 113 14.79 1.99 7.25
N ARG A 114 14.93 2.36 8.53
CA ARG A 114 16.25 2.62 9.12
C ARG A 114 17.10 1.37 9.26
N HIS A 115 16.48 0.20 9.40
CA HIS A 115 17.18 -1.07 9.59
C HIS A 115 17.59 -1.74 8.27
N HIS A 116 16.72 -1.70 7.26
CA HIS A 116 16.93 -2.37 5.97
C HIS A 116 17.10 -1.43 4.77
N GLY A 117 16.71 -0.17 4.90
CA GLY A 117 16.74 0.82 3.83
C GLY A 117 18.10 0.98 3.12
N PRO A 118 19.26 0.92 3.79
CA PRO A 118 20.55 1.13 3.11
C PRO A 118 20.84 0.17 1.94
N SER A 119 20.26 -1.03 1.94
CA SER A 119 20.36 -2.01 0.85
C SER A 119 19.09 -2.12 0.00
N MET A 120 18.04 -1.38 0.32
CA MET A 120 16.71 -1.53 -0.28
C MET A 120 16.68 -0.92 -1.68
N GLU A 121 16.36 -1.75 -2.66
CA GLU A 121 16.16 -1.38 -4.06
C GLU A 121 14.67 -1.31 -4.40
N GLN A 122 13.85 -2.17 -3.78
CA GLN A 122 12.42 -2.28 -4.04
C GLN A 122 11.59 -2.28 -2.75
N LEU A 123 10.60 -1.39 -2.68
CA LEU A 123 9.66 -1.30 -1.57
C LEU A 123 8.22 -1.28 -2.08
N LYS A 124 7.40 -2.23 -1.62
CA LYS A 124 5.93 -2.17 -1.74
C LYS A 124 5.33 -2.15 -0.33
N TRP A 125 4.60 -1.11 0.01
CA TRP A 125 3.92 -0.95 1.29
C TRP A 125 2.49 -0.44 1.06
N THR A 126 1.51 -1.35 1.08
CA THR A 126 0.16 -1.06 0.62
C THR A 126 -0.90 -1.69 1.51
N ASN A 127 -2.10 -1.11 1.50
CA ASN A 127 -3.26 -1.55 2.25
C ASN A 127 -4.51 -1.59 1.37
N SER A 128 -5.50 -2.38 1.79
CA SER A 128 -6.81 -2.46 1.18
C SER A 128 -7.55 -1.15 1.37
N GLU A 129 -8.39 -0.81 0.41
CA GLU A 129 -9.42 0.19 0.65
C GLU A 129 -10.58 -0.46 1.39
N VAL A 130 -11.01 0.16 2.49
CA VAL A 130 -12.08 -0.36 3.36
C VAL A 130 -13.09 0.76 3.57
N GLU A 131 -14.38 0.40 3.57
CA GLU A 131 -15.48 1.37 3.71
C GLU A 131 -15.33 2.25 4.97
N GLY A 132 -15.29 3.57 4.74
CA GLY A 132 -15.20 4.56 5.80
C GLY A 132 -13.92 4.52 6.63
N ASP A 133 -12.88 3.80 6.16
CA ASP A 133 -11.56 3.75 6.80
C ASP A 133 -10.45 3.99 5.76
N PRO A 134 -9.95 5.24 5.64
CA PRO A 134 -8.95 5.57 4.65
C PRO A 134 -7.65 4.81 4.91
N ARG A 135 -7.04 4.30 3.83
CA ARG A 135 -5.67 3.75 3.89
C ARG A 135 -4.71 4.68 4.65
N PRO A 136 -3.85 4.13 5.52
CA PRO A 136 -2.78 4.91 6.13
C PRO A 136 -1.81 5.40 5.05
N THR A 137 -1.55 6.70 4.99
CA THR A 137 -0.66 7.31 3.99
C THR A 137 0.55 7.95 4.64
N LEU A 138 1.69 7.91 3.94
CA LEU A 138 2.93 8.52 4.42
C LEU A 138 2.78 10.03 4.60
N SER A 139 3.36 10.55 5.68
CA SER A 139 3.48 11.98 5.91
C SER A 139 4.58 12.60 5.02
N THR A 140 4.55 13.91 4.81
CA THR A 140 5.59 14.62 4.07
C THR A 140 6.97 14.43 4.70
N GLU A 141 7.07 14.38 6.03
CA GLU A 141 8.33 14.14 6.73
C GLU A 141 8.87 12.72 6.46
N GLN A 142 8.00 11.70 6.45
CA GLN A 142 8.40 10.34 6.13
C GLN A 142 8.88 10.22 4.68
N LEU A 143 8.18 10.84 3.73
CA LEU A 143 8.59 10.90 2.32
C LEU A 143 9.94 11.60 2.16
N GLN A 144 10.16 12.69 2.91
CA GLN A 144 11.43 13.41 2.89
C GLN A 144 12.59 12.57 3.42
N ASN A 145 12.34 11.81 4.49
CA ASN A 145 13.38 10.98 5.11
C ASN A 145 13.64 9.66 4.37
N LEU A 146 12.71 9.22 3.50
CA LEU A 146 12.86 8.01 2.71
C LEU A 146 14.16 8.04 1.88
N GLY A 147 14.50 9.19 1.29
CA GLY A 147 15.76 9.40 0.56
C GLY A 147 17.03 9.22 1.39
N LYS A 148 16.94 9.47 2.70
CA LYS A 148 18.07 9.29 3.62
C LYS A 148 18.17 7.84 4.09
N TRP A 149 17.04 7.18 4.28
CA TRP A 149 16.99 5.81 4.81
C TRP A 149 17.20 4.76 3.73
N ALA A 150 16.68 4.99 2.51
CA ALA A 150 16.76 4.08 1.37
C ALA A 150 17.29 4.79 0.12
N PRO A 151 18.60 5.15 0.11
CA PRO A 151 19.19 5.91 -0.99
C PRO A 151 19.29 5.14 -2.32
N GLU A 152 19.22 3.82 -2.28
CA GLU A 152 19.30 2.93 -3.46
C GLU A 152 17.92 2.55 -4.03
N LEU A 153 16.84 3.10 -3.47
CA LEU A 153 15.48 2.73 -3.83
C LEU A 153 15.16 3.16 -5.28
N ALA A 154 14.90 2.17 -6.14
CA ALA A 154 14.61 2.35 -7.57
C ALA A 154 13.15 2.02 -7.93
N ASP A 155 12.49 1.14 -7.15
CA ASP A 155 11.09 0.77 -7.32
C ASP A 155 10.31 1.01 -6.02
N LEU A 156 9.27 1.86 -6.08
CA LEU A 156 8.43 2.18 -4.93
C LEU A 156 6.95 1.96 -5.25
N THR A 157 6.23 1.26 -4.37
CA THR A 157 4.76 1.16 -4.40
C THR A 157 4.22 1.53 -3.02
N ILE A 158 3.42 2.59 -2.95
CA ILE A 158 2.88 3.12 -1.67
C ILE A 158 1.44 3.60 -1.83
N ASP A 159 0.76 3.69 -0.69
CA ASP A 159 -0.53 4.37 -0.60
C ASP A 159 -0.30 5.88 -0.38
N LEU A 160 -0.92 6.71 -1.21
CA LEU A 160 -1.12 8.14 -0.97
C LEU A 160 -2.60 8.45 -1.08
N ASN A 161 -3.00 9.64 -0.69
CA ASN A 161 -4.36 10.09 -0.91
C ASN A 161 -4.35 11.57 -1.28
N ARG A 162 -5.46 12.03 -1.85
CA ARG A 162 -5.71 13.42 -2.20
C ARG A 162 -5.60 14.30 -0.96
N ASP A 163 -5.08 15.50 -1.16
CA ASP A 163 -5.10 16.53 -0.15
C ASP A 163 -6.46 17.24 -0.26
N GLN A 164 -7.43 16.79 0.52
CA GLN A 164 -8.84 17.22 0.43
C GLN A 164 -9.45 16.87 -0.95
N GLU A 165 -9.64 17.85 -1.83
CA GLU A 165 -10.21 17.73 -3.17
C GLU A 165 -9.17 18.02 -4.27
N GLU A 166 -7.87 17.95 -3.94
CA GLU A 166 -6.77 18.19 -4.87
C GLU A 166 -5.78 17.02 -4.89
N TRP A 167 -5.04 16.89 -5.99
CA TRP A 167 -3.91 15.95 -6.08
C TRP A 167 -2.85 16.28 -5.01
N PRO A 168 -2.16 15.28 -4.43
CA PRO A 168 -1.25 15.48 -3.30
C PRO A 168 0.10 16.09 -3.69
N ARG A 169 0.06 17.33 -4.22
CA ARG A 169 1.18 17.98 -4.90
C ARG A 169 2.42 18.11 -4.02
N GLU A 170 2.28 18.51 -2.76
CA GLU A 170 3.44 18.68 -1.87
C GLU A 170 4.09 17.34 -1.50
N LYS A 171 3.29 16.28 -1.34
CA LYS A 171 3.82 14.92 -1.15
C LYS A 171 4.57 14.42 -2.39
N LEU A 172 4.01 14.65 -3.59
CA LEU A 172 4.64 14.29 -4.87
C LEU A 172 5.96 15.03 -5.08
N LYS A 173 6.00 16.36 -4.86
CA LYS A 173 7.24 17.15 -4.93
C LYS A 173 8.30 16.62 -3.96
N THR A 174 7.88 16.32 -2.73
CA THR A 174 8.78 15.80 -1.70
C THR A 174 9.35 14.45 -2.11
N LEU A 175 8.52 13.57 -2.65
CA LEU A 175 8.94 12.26 -3.14
C LEU A 175 9.97 12.38 -4.27
N GLY A 176 9.68 13.16 -5.31
CA GLY A 176 10.60 13.37 -6.44
C GLY A 176 11.96 13.95 -6.02
N ARG A 177 11.96 14.89 -5.06
CA ARG A 177 13.21 15.47 -4.53
C ARG A 177 14.03 14.49 -3.68
N SER A 178 13.35 13.59 -2.97
CA SER A 178 13.98 12.75 -1.96
C SER A 178 14.58 11.49 -2.56
N LEU A 179 14.04 10.99 -3.68
CA LEU A 179 14.48 9.73 -4.28
C LEU A 179 15.05 9.94 -5.69
N PRO A 180 16.32 10.35 -5.81
CA PRO A 180 16.92 10.64 -7.11
C PRO A 180 17.13 9.39 -7.97
N LYS A 181 17.15 8.17 -7.42
CA LYS A 181 17.31 6.93 -8.18
C LYS A 181 15.98 6.24 -8.54
N LEU A 182 14.85 6.86 -8.21
CA LEU A 182 13.54 6.26 -8.42
C LEU A 182 13.23 6.21 -9.92
N LYS A 183 13.04 5.00 -10.43
CA LYS A 183 12.72 4.72 -11.84
C LYS A 183 11.26 4.37 -12.02
N ASN A 184 10.73 3.54 -11.12
CA ASN A 184 9.35 3.09 -11.15
C ASN A 184 8.64 3.46 -9.85
N LEU A 185 7.48 4.07 -10.00
CA LEU A 185 6.63 4.43 -8.88
C LEU A 185 5.22 3.93 -9.14
N ALA A 186 4.60 3.30 -8.14
CA ALA A 186 3.18 3.05 -8.11
C ALA A 186 2.55 3.72 -6.90
N ILE A 187 1.49 4.48 -7.13
CA ILE A 187 0.72 5.16 -6.09
C ILE A 187 -0.69 4.60 -6.10
N HIS A 188 -1.11 4.07 -4.96
CA HIS A 188 -2.50 3.67 -4.73
C HIS A 188 -3.25 4.82 -4.05
N LEU A 189 -4.37 5.22 -4.62
CA LEU A 189 -5.29 6.26 -4.15
C LEU A 189 -6.61 5.62 -3.71
N ASN A 190 -7.24 6.18 -2.69
CA ASN A 190 -8.60 5.79 -2.36
C ASN A 190 -9.58 6.28 -3.42
N LEU A 191 -10.56 5.45 -3.72
CA LEU A 191 -11.74 5.79 -4.48
C LEU A 191 -12.80 6.48 -3.59
N GLU A 192 -12.88 6.15 -2.31
CA GLU A 192 -13.81 6.77 -1.34
C GLU A 192 -13.35 8.16 -0.89
N ALA A 193 -14.30 9.08 -0.81
CA ALA A 193 -14.14 10.35 -0.13
C ALA A 193 -14.12 10.14 1.39
N VAL A 194 -12.99 10.49 2.02
CA VAL A 194 -12.78 10.38 3.48
C VAL A 194 -13.76 11.23 4.30
N ASN A 195 -14.39 12.24 3.68
CA ASN A 195 -15.29 13.18 4.33
C ASN A 195 -16.64 13.35 3.61
N GLY A 196 -17.09 12.33 2.86
CA GLY A 196 -18.45 12.35 2.31
C GLY A 196 -19.44 12.66 3.44
N PRO A 197 -20.48 13.50 3.20
CA PRO A 197 -21.47 13.77 4.23
C PRO A 197 -22.00 12.42 4.74
N ASN A 198 -22.08 12.25 6.06
CA ASN A 198 -22.74 11.14 6.75
C ASN A 198 -24.24 11.16 6.42
N GLU A 199 -24.62 11.10 5.15
CA GLU A 199 -25.98 10.81 4.78
C GLU A 199 -26.18 9.33 5.05
N THR A 200 -27.12 9.10 5.96
CA THR A 200 -27.65 7.83 6.42
C THR A 200 -28.24 7.02 5.27
N ALA A 201 -27.42 6.59 4.32
CA ALA A 201 -27.73 5.54 3.38
C ALA A 201 -27.11 4.25 3.95
N HIS A 202 -27.75 3.66 4.95
CA HIS A 202 -27.53 2.24 5.19
C HIS A 202 -27.96 1.51 3.91
N PRO A 203 -27.08 0.81 3.19
CA PRO A 203 -27.52 -0.08 2.14
C PRO A 203 -28.32 -1.18 2.84
N VAL A 204 -29.64 -1.15 2.66
CA VAL A 204 -30.51 -2.25 3.07
C VAL A 204 -30.26 -3.36 2.07
N GLY A 205 -29.27 -4.20 2.36
CA GLY A 205 -28.97 -5.39 1.57
C GLY A 205 -27.54 -5.43 1.09
N HIS A 206 -26.84 -6.50 1.45
CA HIS A 206 -25.66 -6.97 0.75
C HIS A 206 -25.98 -6.98 -0.77
N TYR A 207 -25.06 -6.47 -1.61
CA TYR A 207 -25.09 -6.45 -3.09
C TYR A 207 -25.54 -5.18 -3.82
N GLU A 208 -25.98 -4.09 -3.16
CA GLU A 208 -26.12 -2.81 -3.87
C GLU A 208 -24.83 -1.98 -3.71
N LEU A 209 -24.06 -1.86 -4.80
CA LEU A 209 -22.97 -0.88 -4.94
C LEU A 209 -23.43 0.47 -4.35
N PRO A 210 -22.59 1.20 -3.59
CA PRO A 210 -23.04 2.43 -2.95
C PRO A 210 -23.64 3.38 -3.99
N SER A 211 -24.89 3.75 -3.70
CA SER A 211 -25.84 4.33 -4.63
C SER A 211 -25.53 5.80 -5.00
N ALA A 212 -24.34 6.30 -4.69
CA ALA A 212 -24.06 7.73 -4.74
C ALA A 212 -22.66 8.05 -5.28
N PRO A 213 -22.54 8.67 -6.46
CA PRO A 213 -21.31 9.32 -6.93
C PRO A 213 -20.71 10.33 -5.94
N GLN A 214 -21.48 10.77 -4.93
CA GLN A 214 -21.08 11.72 -3.90
C GLN A 214 -20.15 11.11 -2.83
N SER A 215 -20.04 9.78 -2.75
CA SER A 215 -19.07 9.11 -1.87
C SER A 215 -17.68 8.96 -2.51
N LEU A 216 -17.51 9.42 -3.76
CA LEU A 216 -16.24 9.32 -4.46
C LEU A 216 -15.27 10.45 -4.11
N ALA A 217 -14.01 10.10 -3.97
CA ALA A 217 -12.93 11.06 -3.87
C ALA A 217 -12.77 11.80 -5.21
N LEU A 218 -12.94 13.12 -5.17
CA LEU A 218 -12.71 13.99 -6.31
C LEU A 218 -11.35 14.70 -6.19
N PRO A 219 -10.66 14.98 -7.31
CA PRO A 219 -10.98 14.58 -8.69
C PRO A 219 -10.78 13.08 -8.94
N LEU A 220 -11.57 12.47 -9.82
CA LEU A 220 -11.39 11.06 -10.21
C LEU A 220 -10.10 10.87 -11.02
N LEU A 221 -9.48 9.70 -10.88
CA LEU A 221 -8.27 9.39 -11.64
C LEU A 221 -8.60 9.25 -13.12
N ASP A 222 -7.98 10.07 -13.96
CA ASP A 222 -7.99 9.95 -15.41
C ASP A 222 -6.59 10.24 -15.99
N ALA A 223 -6.49 10.22 -17.33
CA ALA A 223 -5.22 10.42 -18.01
C ALA A 223 -4.64 11.83 -17.81
N GLU A 224 -5.48 12.86 -17.66
CA GLU A 224 -5.01 14.24 -17.47
C GLU A 224 -4.56 14.45 -16.03
N GLY A 225 -5.34 14.00 -15.04
CA GLY A 225 -4.94 14.04 -13.64
C GLY A 225 -3.65 13.24 -13.37
N ALA A 226 -3.49 12.08 -14.01
CA ALA A 226 -2.25 11.32 -13.96
C ALA A 226 -1.07 12.09 -14.58
N ARG A 227 -1.30 12.76 -15.72
CA ARG A 227 -0.30 13.61 -16.37
C ARG A 227 0.12 14.76 -15.47
N GLU A 228 -0.83 15.47 -14.84
CA GLU A 228 -0.53 16.54 -13.89
C GLU A 228 0.34 16.05 -12.73
N MET A 229 -0.03 14.93 -12.09
CA MET A 229 0.75 14.35 -10.99
C MET A 229 2.14 13.90 -11.44
N PHE A 230 2.25 13.31 -12.63
CA PHE A 230 3.52 12.89 -13.21
C PHE A 230 4.46 14.06 -13.48
N LEU A 231 3.95 15.17 -14.03
CA LEU A 231 4.75 16.37 -14.28
C LEU A 231 5.28 16.97 -12.98
N VAL A 232 4.48 17.00 -11.91
CA VAL A 232 4.93 17.46 -10.58
C VAL A 232 6.10 16.62 -10.04
N LEU A 233 6.04 15.30 -10.23
CA LEU A 233 7.13 14.39 -9.86
C LEU A 233 8.39 14.67 -10.68
N GLN A 234 8.26 14.78 -12.01
CA GLN A 234 9.39 15.05 -12.90
C GLN A 234 10.06 16.39 -12.62
N GLU A 235 9.29 17.48 -12.48
CA GLU A 235 9.82 18.82 -12.15
C GLU A 235 10.62 18.83 -10.84
N SER A 236 10.33 17.88 -9.96
CA SER A 236 10.91 17.79 -8.63
C SER A 236 12.06 16.79 -8.54
N GLN A 237 12.28 15.97 -9.56
CA GLN A 237 13.31 14.92 -9.56
C GLN A 237 14.57 15.39 -10.28
N PRO A 238 15.70 15.60 -9.57
CA PRO A 238 16.89 16.22 -10.15
C PRO A 238 17.64 15.33 -11.15
N SER A 239 17.34 14.04 -11.23
CA SER A 239 18.04 13.05 -12.06
C SER A 239 17.33 12.70 -13.37
N ASP A 240 16.07 13.13 -13.55
CA ASP A 240 15.20 12.72 -14.67
C ASP A 240 15.10 11.18 -14.89
N GLU A 241 15.40 10.37 -13.87
CA GLU A 241 15.41 8.91 -13.92
C GLU A 241 14.01 8.27 -13.86
N LEU A 242 12.96 9.04 -13.55
CA LEU A 242 11.60 8.50 -13.45
C LEU A 242 11.07 8.09 -14.83
N GLU A 243 11.07 6.79 -15.08
CA GLU A 243 10.71 6.18 -16.35
C GLU A 243 9.22 5.92 -16.46
N THR A 244 8.63 5.36 -15.39
CA THR A 244 7.22 4.95 -15.35
C THR A 244 6.59 5.27 -14.00
N VAL A 245 5.40 5.86 -14.03
CA VAL A 245 4.53 5.98 -12.85
C VAL A 245 3.19 5.33 -13.15
N LEU A 246 2.72 4.52 -12.21
CA LEU A 246 1.42 3.90 -12.22
C LEU A 246 0.57 4.49 -11.09
N PHE A 247 -0.51 5.15 -11.45
CA PHE A 247 -1.53 5.58 -10.51
C PHE A 247 -2.65 4.55 -10.53
N ARG A 248 -3.10 4.16 -9.34
CA ARG A 248 -4.15 3.18 -9.12
C ARG A 248 -5.17 3.79 -8.18
N GLU A 249 -6.44 3.63 -8.50
CA GLU A 249 -7.56 4.09 -7.69
C GLU A 249 -8.55 2.93 -7.46
N GLY A 250 -9.07 2.82 -6.24
CA GLY A 250 -9.96 1.74 -5.82
C GLY A 250 -9.21 0.57 -5.18
N ASP A 251 -9.89 -0.57 -5.05
CA ASP A 251 -9.29 -1.75 -4.45
C ASP A 251 -8.35 -2.47 -5.43
N TRP A 252 -7.05 -2.35 -5.21
CA TRP A 252 -5.99 -3.03 -5.96
C TRP A 252 -5.33 -4.17 -5.19
N ASN A 253 -6.06 -4.79 -4.26
CA ASN A 253 -5.67 -6.08 -3.75
C ASN A 253 -5.56 -7.06 -4.91
N ASP A 254 -4.31 -7.34 -5.30
CA ASP A 254 -3.99 -8.40 -6.21
C ASP A 254 -4.63 -9.67 -5.58
N LEU A 255 -5.55 -10.29 -6.32
CA LEU A 255 -6.38 -11.46 -5.95
C LEU A 255 -5.56 -12.72 -5.56
N GLY A 256 -4.26 -12.57 -5.34
CA GLY A 256 -3.36 -13.61 -4.89
C GLY A 256 -3.62 -14.01 -3.44
N ASP A 257 -3.11 -15.19 -3.10
CA ASP A 257 -3.25 -15.83 -1.79
C ASP A 257 -2.44 -15.12 -0.69
N LEU A 258 -2.26 -13.79 -0.73
CA LEU A 258 -1.47 -13.03 0.26
C LEU A 258 -2.29 -11.95 1.00
N SER A 259 -3.38 -11.46 0.43
CA SER A 259 -4.34 -10.61 1.14
C SER A 259 -5.31 -11.46 1.97
N ALA A 260 -5.71 -10.94 3.13
CA ALA A 260 -6.90 -11.43 3.80
C ALA A 260 -8.09 -10.83 3.06
N ARG A 261 -8.91 -11.64 2.38
CA ARG A 261 -10.15 -11.15 1.76
C ARG A 261 -11.03 -10.56 2.88
N SER A 262 -11.22 -9.24 2.91
CA SER A 262 -12.33 -8.64 3.63
C SER A 262 -13.56 -8.76 2.72
N HIS A 263 -14.59 -9.46 3.20
CA HIS A 263 -15.88 -9.57 2.52
C HIS A 263 -16.73 -8.29 2.62
N GLU A 264 -16.10 -7.14 2.89
CA GLU A 264 -16.74 -5.86 3.22
C GLU A 264 -16.29 -4.71 2.30
N ASP A 265 -15.60 -5.02 1.20
CA ASP A 265 -15.07 -3.99 0.31
C ASP A 265 -16.20 -3.56 -0.65
N TRP A 266 -16.92 -2.49 -0.30
CA TRP A 266 -17.96 -1.87 -1.15
C TRP A 266 -17.47 -1.56 -2.57
N SER A 267 -16.15 -1.34 -2.71
CA SER A 267 -15.43 -1.07 -3.95
C SER A 267 -14.91 -2.33 -4.62
N GLU A 268 -15.33 -3.54 -4.22
CA GLU A 268 -14.85 -4.79 -4.82
C GLU A 268 -15.08 -4.75 -6.34
N GLY A 269 -13.97 -4.82 -7.07
CA GLY A 269 -13.95 -4.73 -8.52
C GLY A 269 -13.96 -3.31 -9.08
N LEU A 270 -14.26 -2.24 -8.35
CA LEU A 270 -14.14 -0.86 -8.87
C LEU A 270 -12.67 -0.44 -8.93
N ARG A 271 -12.10 -0.42 -10.14
CA ARG A 271 -10.66 -0.23 -10.36
C ARG A 271 -10.40 0.70 -11.53
N SER A 272 -9.66 1.77 -11.27
CA SER A 272 -9.11 2.63 -12.30
C SER A 272 -7.60 2.66 -12.18
N TRP A 273 -6.91 2.70 -13.33
CA TRP A 273 -5.49 2.97 -13.33
C TRP A 273 -5.12 3.89 -14.47
N ALA A 274 -4.06 4.65 -14.24
CA ALA A 274 -3.44 5.47 -15.24
C ALA A 274 -1.93 5.25 -15.18
N ARG A 275 -1.33 5.02 -16.34
CA ARG A 275 0.13 4.88 -16.47
C ARG A 275 0.66 6.05 -17.26
N CYS A 276 1.66 6.69 -16.67
CA CYS A 276 2.49 7.68 -17.34
C CYS A 276 3.88 7.11 -17.57
N THR A 277 4.42 7.30 -18.77
CA THR A 277 5.78 6.87 -19.10
C THR A 277 6.43 7.83 -20.07
N ILE A 278 7.75 7.95 -19.94
CA ILE A 278 8.63 8.65 -20.89
C ILE A 278 9.27 7.69 -21.90
N LEU A 279 8.97 6.40 -21.86
CA LEU A 279 9.55 5.41 -22.78
C LEU A 279 8.59 5.11 -23.93
N GLY A 280 9.15 4.98 -25.14
CA GLY A 280 8.46 4.52 -26.34
C GLY A 280 8.34 2.99 -26.38
N GLN A 281 7.73 2.47 -27.44
CA GLN A 281 7.56 1.02 -27.62
C GLN A 281 8.89 0.27 -27.69
N ASP A 282 9.92 0.92 -28.24
CA ASP A 282 11.27 0.35 -28.39
C ASP A 282 12.15 0.56 -27.14
N GLY A 283 11.60 1.13 -26.05
CA GLY A 283 12.34 1.47 -24.83
C GLY A 283 13.10 2.79 -24.89
N ASP A 284 13.15 3.45 -26.05
CA ASP A 284 13.77 4.77 -26.20
C ASP A 284 12.94 5.88 -25.55
N ARG A 285 13.62 6.90 -25.02
CA ARG A 285 12.95 8.06 -24.41
C ARG A 285 12.15 8.86 -25.47
N LEU A 286 10.90 9.14 -25.15
CA LEU A 286 9.97 9.91 -25.97
C LEU A 286 10.45 11.36 -26.14
N LYS A 287 10.37 11.87 -27.37
CA LYS A 287 10.79 13.25 -27.71
C LYS A 287 9.74 14.31 -27.41
N ASP A 288 8.46 13.92 -27.40
CA ASP A 288 7.31 14.83 -27.26
C ASP A 288 6.83 14.98 -25.80
N GLY A 289 7.64 14.51 -24.84
CA GLY A 289 7.27 14.44 -23.42
C GLY A 289 6.56 13.13 -23.04
N PRO A 290 6.06 13.03 -21.79
CA PRO A 290 5.47 11.80 -21.29
C PRO A 290 4.13 11.49 -21.94
N ARG A 291 3.86 10.19 -22.11
CA ARG A 291 2.57 9.65 -22.52
C ARG A 291 1.86 9.10 -21.30
N CYS A 292 0.65 9.58 -21.07
CA CYS A 292 -0.24 9.07 -20.03
C CYS A 292 -1.48 8.49 -20.68
N TYR A 293 -1.88 7.31 -20.21
CA TYR A 293 -3.11 6.66 -20.64
C TYR A 293 -3.80 6.08 -19.41
N ALA A 294 -5.13 6.11 -19.42
CA ALA A 294 -5.96 5.58 -18.35
C ALA A 294 -6.84 4.46 -18.90
N GLU A 295 -7.00 3.41 -18.10
CA GLU A 295 -7.91 2.31 -18.36
C GLU A 295 -8.81 2.14 -17.12
N TYR A 296 -10.09 1.93 -17.40
CA TYR A 296 -11.13 1.72 -16.41
C TYR A 296 -11.71 0.34 -16.64
N ASN A 297 -12.07 -0.37 -15.57
CA ASN A 297 -12.92 -1.54 -15.77
C ASN A 297 -14.38 -1.13 -15.99
N ILE A 298 -15.17 -2.02 -16.60
CA ILE A 298 -16.56 -1.76 -17.03
C ILE A 298 -17.41 -1.29 -15.85
N GLU A 299 -17.20 -1.89 -14.67
CA GLU A 299 -17.89 -1.55 -13.44
C GLU A 299 -17.58 -0.11 -13.00
N TYR A 300 -16.32 0.32 -13.09
CA TYR A 300 -15.91 1.69 -12.81
C TYR A 300 -16.47 2.69 -13.84
N GLU A 301 -16.47 2.36 -15.14
CA GLU A 301 -17.05 3.24 -16.17
C GLU A 301 -18.54 3.50 -15.91
N ARG A 302 -19.31 2.43 -15.66
CA ARG A 302 -20.73 2.52 -15.31
C ARG A 302 -20.95 3.31 -14.04
N PHE A 303 -20.10 3.10 -13.05
CA PHE A 303 -20.16 3.83 -11.78
C PHE A 303 -19.95 5.34 -12.00
N LYS A 304 -18.93 5.72 -12.78
CA LYS A 304 -18.61 7.11 -13.13
C LYS A 304 -19.75 7.82 -13.87
N GLU A 305 -20.46 7.10 -14.73
CA GLU A 305 -21.56 7.65 -15.52
C GLU A 305 -22.91 7.62 -14.78
N GLY A 306 -22.96 7.13 -13.54
CA GLY A 306 -24.20 6.96 -12.79
C GLY A 306 -25.15 5.90 -13.38
N ARG A 307 -24.61 4.96 -14.17
CA ARG A 307 -25.35 3.87 -14.86
C ARG A 307 -25.29 2.55 -14.09
N GLN A 308 -25.23 2.63 -12.77
CA GLN A 308 -25.18 1.46 -11.88
C GLN A 308 -26.49 0.64 -12.05
N GLY A 309 -26.39 -0.67 -12.32
CA GLY A 309 -27.55 -1.57 -12.44
C GLY A 309 -28.10 -1.84 -13.85
N GLU A 310 -27.51 -1.27 -14.91
CA GLU A 310 -27.90 -1.61 -16.29
C GLU A 310 -27.33 -3.00 -16.70
N ASN A 311 -28.19 -3.99 -16.91
CA ASN A 311 -27.79 -5.31 -17.44
C ASN A 311 -27.25 -5.18 -18.87
N LEU A 312 -26.11 -5.82 -19.16
CA LEU A 312 -25.69 -6.06 -20.54
C LEU A 312 -26.63 -7.11 -21.14
N TYR A 313 -27.32 -6.74 -22.21
CA TYR A 313 -28.00 -7.69 -23.09
C TYR A 313 -26.99 -8.57 -23.84
#